data_AF-A0A1B9KZL8-F1
#
_entry.id   AF-A0A1B9KZL8-F1
#
_cell.length_a   1.000
_cell.length_b   1.000
_cell.length_c   1.000
_cell.angle_alpha   90.00
_cell.angle_beta   90.00
_cell.angle_gamma   90.00
#
_symmetry.space_group_name_H-M   'P 1'
#
loop_
_entity.id
_entity.type
_entity.pdbx_description
1 polymer ?
#
loop_
_entity_poly.entity_id
_entity_poly.type
_entity_poly.pdbx_seq_one_letter_code
_entity_poly.pdbx_strand_id
1 'polypeptide(L)'
;MNKISPYLWLISFLSFFLSFSCLADTKVIHVLVALCDNKYQGIAPVPAAIGNGQDPKNNLYWGAAYGFKTYFAKQKEWQVIQVNKPKDGKILEEIIYKHQNQDVYLIAQAYDGKYIDDTVNDFIDYSAGKNSLSLSVDKKQINAGGNADLVVYIGHNALMETSSWRSYLPGSWRWITLSKTQQEKQKSRYAAVFACKSQKYFTPPLSHLGINPLILTLHRMAPEAYSIHAMINSWLDGESKDEIRLKVASAYSQYQKLSQPALHIFTTEYSQ
;
A
#
# COMPACT_ATOMS: atom_id res chain seq x y z
N MET A 1 -64.95 -2.95 25.20
CA MET A 1 -64.33 -3.88 24.23
C MET A 1 -64.00 -3.08 22.97
N ASN A 2 -62.78 -2.55 22.87
CA ASN A 2 -62.37 -1.70 21.75
C ASN A 2 -61.85 -2.57 20.60
N LYS A 3 -62.54 -2.50 19.45
CA LYS A 3 -62.15 -3.18 18.22
C LYS A 3 -60.95 -2.45 17.59
N ILE A 4 -59.78 -3.08 17.65
CA ILE A 4 -58.58 -2.62 16.94
C ILE A 4 -58.77 -2.95 15.45
N SER A 5 -58.55 -1.95 14.60
CA SER A 5 -58.70 -2.01 13.14
C SER A 5 -57.70 -2.98 12.50
N PRO A 6 -58.11 -3.87 11.58
CA PRO A 6 -57.23 -4.85 10.93
C PRO A 6 -56.21 -4.23 9.97
N TYR A 7 -56.32 -2.93 9.67
CA TYR A 7 -55.41 -2.24 8.74
C TYR A 7 -54.07 -1.83 9.35
N LEU A 8 -53.93 -1.83 10.69
CA LEU A 8 -52.65 -1.52 11.34
C LEU A 8 -51.60 -2.63 11.19
N TRP A 9 -52.02 -3.87 10.88
CA TRP A 9 -51.10 -4.99 10.68
C TRP A 9 -50.51 -5.04 9.26
N LEU A 10 -51.13 -4.38 8.28
CA LEU A 10 -50.63 -4.36 6.90
C LEU A 10 -49.45 -3.39 6.71
N ILE A 11 -49.34 -2.34 7.54
CA ILE A 11 -48.26 -1.35 7.44
C ILE A 11 -46.99 -1.83 8.16
N SER A 12 -47.11 -2.69 9.19
CA SER A 12 -45.94 -3.23 9.90
C SER A 12 -45.25 -4.39 9.18
N PHE A 13 -45.88 -4.98 8.15
CA PHE A 13 -45.28 -6.11 7.40
C PHE A 13 -44.48 -5.65 6.17
N LEU A 14 -44.65 -4.40 5.73
CA LEU A 14 -43.98 -3.87 4.54
C LEU A 14 -42.65 -3.16 4.84
N SER A 15 -42.32 -2.94 6.11
CA SER A 15 -41.10 -2.22 6.53
C SER A 15 -39.89 -3.14 6.78
N PHE A 16 -40.02 -4.46 6.60
CA PHE A 16 -39.00 -5.43 7.01
C PHE A 16 -38.10 -5.96 5.88
N PHE A 17 -38.26 -5.50 4.63
CA PHE A 17 -37.56 -6.09 3.47
C PHE A 17 -36.75 -5.12 2.59
N LEU A 18 -36.34 -3.95 3.09
CA LEU A 18 -35.32 -3.13 2.43
C LEU A 18 -34.12 -2.85 3.33
N SER A 19 -33.53 -3.91 3.88
CA SER A 19 -32.10 -3.88 4.21
C SER A 19 -31.34 -4.23 2.94
N PHE A 20 -31.22 -3.28 2.01
CA PHE A 20 -30.20 -3.37 0.98
C PHE A 20 -28.86 -3.38 1.72
N SER A 21 -28.21 -4.54 1.81
CA SER A 21 -26.80 -4.60 2.15
C SER A 21 -26.07 -3.83 1.05
N CYS A 22 -25.72 -2.57 1.33
CA CYS A 22 -24.71 -1.86 0.57
C CYS A 22 -23.42 -2.65 0.77
N LEU A 23 -23.20 -3.65 -0.08
CA LEU A 23 -21.94 -4.38 -0.11
C LEU A 23 -20.91 -3.36 -0.58
N ALA A 24 -20.09 -2.88 0.36
CA ALA A 24 -18.96 -2.04 0.03
C ALA A 24 -18.08 -2.78 -0.99
N ASP A 25 -17.62 -2.08 -2.02
CA ASP A 25 -16.73 -2.67 -3.01
C ASP A 25 -15.48 -3.24 -2.33
N THR A 26 -15.04 -4.42 -2.80
CA THR A 26 -13.84 -5.08 -2.29
C THR A 26 -12.64 -4.15 -2.41
N LYS A 27 -12.01 -3.80 -1.29
CA LYS A 27 -10.80 -2.97 -1.28
C LYS A 27 -9.56 -3.83 -1.55
N VAL A 28 -8.64 -3.29 -2.33
CA VAL A 28 -7.37 -3.95 -2.67
C VAL A 28 -6.18 -3.06 -2.33
N ILE A 29 -5.27 -3.60 -1.54
CA ILE A 29 -3.98 -2.99 -1.20
C ILE A 29 -2.88 -3.75 -1.94
N HIS A 30 -2.00 -3.05 -2.65
CA HIS A 30 -0.86 -3.66 -3.33
C HIS A 30 0.45 -3.12 -2.76
N VAL A 31 1.23 -3.97 -2.12
CA VAL A 31 2.50 -3.65 -1.48
C VAL A 31 3.65 -4.22 -2.30
N LEU A 32 4.56 -3.34 -2.73
CA LEU A 32 5.77 -3.66 -3.47
C LEU A 32 6.96 -3.44 -2.54
N VAL A 33 7.71 -4.49 -2.27
CA VAL A 33 8.88 -4.45 -1.39
C VAL A 33 10.13 -4.68 -2.22
N ALA A 34 10.89 -3.62 -2.48
CA ALA A 34 12.20 -3.72 -3.08
C ALA A 34 13.18 -4.25 -2.02
N LEU A 35 13.58 -5.52 -2.13
CA LEU A 35 14.41 -6.17 -1.12
C LEU A 35 15.76 -5.46 -0.96
N CYS A 36 16.23 -5.34 0.29
CA CYS A 36 17.49 -4.68 0.62
C CYS A 36 18.67 -5.43 -0.02
N ASP A 37 19.53 -4.72 -0.75
CA ASP A 37 20.65 -5.36 -1.45
C ASP A 37 21.93 -4.53 -1.40
N ASN A 38 22.94 -5.01 -0.67
CA ASN A 38 24.24 -4.36 -0.53
C ASN A 38 25.05 -4.31 -1.84
N LYS A 39 24.75 -5.19 -2.80
CA LYS A 39 25.52 -5.36 -4.03
C LYS A 39 24.97 -4.50 -5.16
N TYR A 40 23.65 -4.43 -5.30
CA TYR A 40 23.00 -3.77 -6.44
C TYR A 40 22.40 -2.40 -6.12
N GLN A 41 22.37 -1.99 -4.85
CA GLN A 41 21.82 -0.69 -4.44
C GLN A 41 22.90 0.18 -3.79
N GLY A 42 22.83 1.49 -4.00
CA GLY A 42 23.70 2.49 -3.37
C GLY A 42 23.35 2.78 -1.91
N ILE A 43 23.00 1.75 -1.14
CA ILE A 43 22.68 1.85 0.29
C ILE A 43 23.95 1.88 1.14
N ALA A 44 23.84 2.43 2.36
CA ALA A 44 24.83 2.14 3.38
C ALA A 44 24.78 0.63 3.68
N PRO A 45 25.90 -0.11 3.59
CA PRO A 45 25.87 -1.55 3.75
C PRO A 45 25.28 -1.97 5.10
N VAL A 46 24.35 -2.91 5.06
CA VAL A 46 23.79 -3.59 6.24
C VAL A 46 24.48 -4.95 6.42
N PRO A 47 24.32 -5.67 7.55
CA PRO A 47 24.88 -7.02 7.68
C PRO A 47 24.49 -7.93 6.52
N ALA A 48 25.44 -8.70 6.00
CA ALA A 48 25.25 -9.51 4.78
C ALA A 48 24.04 -10.46 4.83
N ALA A 49 23.71 -10.97 6.02
CA ALA A 49 22.55 -11.84 6.23
C ALA A 49 21.20 -11.18 5.92
N ILE A 50 21.10 -9.85 6.06
CA ILE A 50 19.84 -9.10 5.84
C ILE A 50 19.91 -8.16 4.63
N GLY A 51 21.10 -8.02 4.02
CA GLY A 51 21.37 -7.18 2.84
C GLY A 51 21.57 -7.98 1.55
N ASN A 52 21.04 -9.20 1.47
CA ASN A 52 21.01 -9.98 0.23
C ASN A 52 19.61 -9.88 -0.41
N GLY A 53 19.51 -9.16 -1.54
CA GLY A 53 18.25 -8.92 -2.23
C GLY A 53 17.68 -10.15 -2.93
N GLN A 54 18.43 -11.25 -3.02
CA GLN A 54 17.99 -12.53 -3.58
C GLN A 54 17.54 -13.54 -2.49
N ASP A 55 17.62 -13.16 -1.22
CA ASP A 55 17.22 -14.00 -0.08
C ASP A 55 16.02 -13.39 0.66
N PRO A 56 14.78 -13.59 0.17
CA PRO A 56 13.59 -13.02 0.81
C PRO A 56 13.43 -13.47 2.27
N LYS A 57 13.87 -14.68 2.62
CA LYS A 57 13.69 -15.26 3.96
C LYS A 57 14.39 -14.43 5.04
N ASN A 58 15.58 -13.92 4.76
CA ASN A 58 16.37 -13.17 5.73
C ASN A 58 16.44 -11.68 5.43
N ASN A 59 15.86 -11.20 4.32
CA ASN A 59 15.99 -9.81 3.91
C ASN A 59 15.41 -8.82 4.93
N LEU A 60 16.11 -7.70 5.13
CA LEU A 60 15.75 -6.63 6.06
C LEU A 60 14.30 -6.13 5.90
N TYR A 61 13.82 -5.97 4.67
CA TYR A 61 12.50 -5.38 4.42
C TYR A 61 11.37 -6.41 4.32
N TRP A 62 11.68 -7.71 4.38
CA TRP A 62 10.71 -8.78 4.16
C TRP A 62 10.70 -9.84 5.27
N GLY A 63 11.74 -10.66 5.35
CA GLY A 63 11.77 -11.84 6.20
C GLY A 63 12.51 -11.67 7.55
N ALA A 64 13.40 -10.70 7.68
CA ALA A 64 14.04 -10.41 8.97
C ALA A 64 13.08 -9.72 9.94
N ALA A 65 13.12 -10.04 11.24
CA ALA A 65 12.53 -9.27 12.36
C ALA A 65 11.21 -8.51 12.04
N TYR A 66 11.31 -7.22 11.69
CA TYR A 66 10.19 -6.30 11.41
C TYR A 66 9.93 -6.08 9.90
N GLY A 67 10.53 -6.89 9.05
CA GLY A 67 10.23 -6.97 7.63
C GLY A 67 8.77 -7.37 7.37
N PHE A 68 8.26 -7.02 6.20
CA PHE A 68 6.84 -7.06 5.88
C PHE A 68 6.19 -8.41 6.17
N LYS A 69 6.70 -9.51 5.60
CA LYS A 69 6.17 -10.86 5.80
C LYS A 69 6.20 -11.27 7.26
N THR A 70 7.35 -11.11 7.93
CA THR A 70 7.53 -11.58 9.30
C THR A 70 6.68 -10.80 10.30
N TYR A 71 6.48 -9.51 10.06
CA TYR A 71 5.60 -8.69 10.88
C TYR A 71 4.12 -8.99 10.61
N PHE A 72 3.70 -9.04 9.33
CA PHE A 72 2.30 -9.28 8.96
C PHE A 72 1.82 -10.68 9.35
N ALA A 73 2.68 -11.70 9.33
CA ALA A 73 2.35 -13.05 9.80
C ALA A 73 1.94 -13.12 11.29
N LYS A 74 2.24 -12.08 12.09
CA LYS A 74 1.88 -11.98 13.51
C LYS A 74 0.58 -11.19 13.74
N GLN A 75 0.06 -10.53 12.71
CA GLN A 75 -1.14 -9.69 12.81
C GLN A 75 -2.38 -10.55 12.65
N LYS A 76 -3.21 -10.59 13.70
CA LYS A 76 -4.32 -11.56 13.80
C LYS A 76 -5.45 -11.27 12.83
N GLU A 77 -5.57 -10.04 12.35
CA GLU A 77 -6.59 -9.59 11.42
C GLU A 77 -6.29 -9.97 9.97
N TRP A 78 -5.07 -10.43 9.65
CA TRP A 78 -4.65 -10.82 8.31
C TRP A 78 -4.44 -12.33 8.21
N GLN A 79 -5.19 -12.98 7.33
CA GLN A 79 -5.03 -14.40 7.01
C GLN A 79 -4.29 -14.55 5.67
N VAL A 80 -3.25 -15.38 5.63
CA VAL A 80 -2.63 -15.78 4.35
C VAL A 80 -3.57 -16.73 3.62
N ILE A 81 -3.97 -16.36 2.40
CA ILE A 81 -4.80 -17.20 1.54
C ILE A 81 -3.97 -17.91 0.49
N GLN A 82 -2.94 -17.24 -0.04
CA GLN A 82 -2.10 -17.80 -1.09
C GLN A 82 -0.67 -17.28 -1.00
N VAL A 83 0.29 -18.15 -1.31
CA VAL A 83 1.71 -17.80 -1.48
C VAL A 83 2.13 -18.27 -2.86
N ASN A 84 2.64 -17.35 -3.66
CA ASN A 84 3.02 -17.57 -5.04
C ASN A 84 4.51 -17.30 -5.25
N LYS A 85 5.06 -17.91 -6.30
CA LYS A 85 6.35 -17.54 -6.87
C LYS A 85 6.14 -17.18 -8.34
N PRO A 86 6.00 -15.88 -8.67
CA PRO A 86 5.84 -15.44 -10.05
C PRO A 86 6.98 -15.91 -10.96
N LYS A 87 6.67 -16.12 -12.24
CA LYS A 87 7.60 -16.75 -13.21
C LYS A 87 8.56 -15.77 -13.88
N ASP A 88 8.31 -14.47 -13.77
CA ASP A 88 9.10 -13.42 -14.43
C ASP A 88 10.50 -13.21 -13.80
N GLY A 89 10.74 -13.80 -12.63
CA GLY A 89 12.03 -13.78 -11.95
C GLY A 89 12.35 -12.50 -11.20
N LYS A 90 11.57 -11.42 -11.39
CA LYS A 90 11.73 -10.16 -10.66
C LYS A 90 11.06 -10.20 -9.28
N ILE A 91 9.96 -10.96 -9.13
CA ILE A 91 9.29 -11.17 -7.84
C ILE A 91 9.67 -12.56 -7.30
N LEU A 92 10.32 -12.60 -6.14
CA LEU A 92 10.79 -13.84 -5.52
C LEU A 92 9.72 -14.53 -4.68
N GLU A 93 8.79 -13.76 -4.12
CA GLU A 93 7.67 -14.24 -3.34
C GLU A 93 6.51 -13.25 -3.42
N GLU A 94 5.29 -13.75 -3.62
CA GLU A 94 4.06 -12.98 -3.54
C GLU A 94 3.15 -13.63 -2.49
N ILE A 95 2.60 -12.84 -1.57
CA ILE A 95 1.67 -13.31 -0.55
C ILE A 95 0.38 -12.53 -0.67
N ILE A 96 -0.74 -13.26 -0.78
CA ILE A 96 -2.08 -12.70 -0.78
C ILE A 96 -2.68 -12.92 0.60
N TYR A 97 -2.97 -11.82 1.29
CA TYR A 97 -3.67 -11.79 2.56
C TYR A 97 -5.13 -11.38 2.37
N LYS A 98 -5.99 -11.93 3.22
CA LYS A 98 -7.39 -11.54 3.38
C LYS A 98 -7.58 -11.00 4.79
N HIS A 99 -8.17 -9.81 4.90
CA HIS A 99 -8.61 -9.29 6.18
C HIS A 99 -9.78 -10.13 6.71
N GLN A 100 -9.75 -10.52 8.00
CA GLN A 100 -10.73 -11.44 8.58
C GLN A 100 -12.12 -10.81 8.75
N ASN A 101 -12.18 -9.50 9.00
CA ASN A 101 -13.42 -8.81 9.37
C ASN A 101 -13.89 -7.77 8.34
N GLN A 102 -13.19 -7.63 7.20
CA GLN A 102 -13.51 -6.61 6.18
C GLN A 102 -13.33 -7.22 4.78
N ASP A 103 -14.06 -6.72 3.78
CA ASP A 103 -13.85 -7.18 2.39
C ASP A 103 -12.60 -6.56 1.74
N VAL A 104 -11.42 -6.83 2.32
CA VAL A 104 -10.12 -6.27 1.91
C VAL A 104 -9.16 -7.41 1.53
N TYR A 105 -8.42 -7.23 0.44
CA TYR A 105 -7.29 -8.06 0.06
C TYR A 105 -6.01 -7.25 0.06
N LEU A 106 -4.91 -7.85 0.54
CA LEU A 106 -3.58 -7.28 0.49
C LEU A 106 -2.67 -8.21 -0.31
N ILE A 107 -2.12 -7.71 -1.41
CA ILE A 107 -1.14 -8.42 -2.23
C ILE A 107 0.22 -7.82 -1.90
N ALA A 108 1.14 -8.63 -1.38
CA ALA A 108 2.48 -8.20 -1.05
C ALA A 108 3.50 -8.96 -1.88
N GLN A 109 4.37 -8.23 -2.58
CA GLN A 109 5.36 -8.79 -3.49
C GLN A 109 6.78 -8.41 -3.05
N ALA A 110 7.62 -9.41 -2.83
CA ALA A 110 9.04 -9.27 -2.57
C ALA A 110 9.81 -9.26 -3.89
N TYR A 111 10.21 -8.07 -4.33
CA TYR A 111 11.01 -7.89 -5.53
C TYR A 111 12.48 -8.17 -5.24
N ASP A 112 13.12 -8.96 -6.09
CA ASP A 112 14.56 -9.17 -6.05
C ASP A 112 15.27 -7.79 -6.06
N GLY A 113 16.12 -7.56 -5.05
CA GLY A 113 16.73 -6.26 -4.80
C GLY A 113 17.58 -5.71 -5.96
N LYS A 114 17.99 -6.58 -6.90
CA LYS A 114 18.63 -6.18 -8.15
C LYS A 114 17.71 -5.35 -9.07
N TYR A 115 16.39 -5.55 -8.97
CA TYR A 115 15.38 -4.95 -9.84
C TYR A 115 14.64 -3.79 -9.14
N ILE A 116 15.37 -2.99 -8.34
CA ILE A 116 14.77 -1.87 -7.61
C ILE A 116 14.18 -0.81 -8.55
N ASP A 117 14.83 -0.54 -9.68
CA ASP A 117 14.33 0.41 -10.68
C ASP A 117 13.01 -0.10 -11.30
N ASP A 118 12.92 -1.39 -11.61
CA ASP A 118 11.67 -2.01 -12.06
C ASP A 118 10.59 -1.98 -10.99
N THR A 119 10.96 -2.13 -9.71
CA THR A 119 10.02 -2.04 -8.59
C THR A 119 9.42 -0.62 -8.48
N VAL A 120 10.26 0.41 -8.67
CA VAL A 120 9.80 1.81 -8.69
C VAL A 120 8.91 2.07 -9.92
N ASN A 121 9.27 1.53 -11.09
CA ASN A 121 8.46 1.67 -12.30
C ASN A 121 7.09 0.98 -12.14
N ASP A 122 7.04 -0.26 -11.65
CA ASP A 122 5.79 -0.95 -11.37
C ASP A 122 4.94 -0.19 -10.33
N PHE A 123 5.56 0.36 -9.28
CA PHE A 123 4.87 1.21 -8.30
C PHE A 123 4.24 2.45 -8.95
N ILE A 124 4.97 3.13 -9.83
CA ILE A 124 4.49 4.32 -10.55
C ILE A 124 3.35 3.92 -11.51
N ASP A 125 3.48 2.82 -12.24
CA ASP A 125 2.48 2.32 -13.18
C ASP A 125 1.19 1.93 -12.46
N TYR A 126 1.28 1.17 -11.38
CA TYR A 126 0.14 0.79 -10.56
C TYR A 126 -0.53 2.03 -9.93
N SER A 127 0.26 2.99 -9.47
CA SER A 127 -0.26 4.27 -9.00
C SER A 127 -0.99 5.02 -10.13
N ALA A 128 -0.47 5.02 -11.35
CA ALA A 128 -1.12 5.61 -12.53
C ALA A 128 -2.40 4.87 -12.99
N GLY A 129 -2.81 3.80 -12.30
CA GLY A 129 -3.91 2.96 -12.70
C GLY A 129 -3.61 2.12 -13.95
N LYS A 130 -2.33 1.90 -14.25
CA LYS A 130 -1.82 1.11 -15.39
C LYS A 130 -1.39 -0.28 -14.89
N ASN A 131 -1.15 -1.19 -15.84
CA ASN A 131 -0.73 -2.56 -15.56
C ASN A 131 -1.62 -3.26 -14.53
N SER A 132 -2.93 -3.14 -14.70
CA SER A 132 -3.90 -3.83 -13.85
C SER A 132 -3.73 -5.35 -13.94
N LEU A 133 -3.80 -6.01 -12.80
CA LEU A 133 -3.65 -7.45 -12.67
C LEU A 133 -4.98 -8.06 -12.20
N SER A 134 -5.26 -9.28 -12.64
CA SER A 134 -6.36 -10.08 -12.10
C SER A 134 -5.78 -11.37 -11.52
N LEU A 135 -5.81 -11.48 -10.18
CA LEU A 135 -5.32 -12.64 -9.46
C LEU A 135 -6.52 -13.55 -9.10
N SER A 136 -6.40 -14.84 -9.40
CA SER A 136 -7.45 -15.81 -9.05
C SER A 136 -7.19 -16.37 -7.65
N VAL A 137 -8.14 -16.16 -6.73
CA VAL A 137 -8.09 -16.62 -5.33
C VAL A 137 -9.42 -17.29 -5.01
N ASP A 138 -9.42 -18.60 -4.70
CA ASP A 138 -10.60 -19.38 -4.30
C ASP A 138 -11.87 -19.10 -5.14
N LYS A 139 -11.69 -19.05 -6.48
CA LYS A 139 -12.72 -18.77 -7.50
C LYS A 139 -13.19 -17.30 -7.61
N LYS A 140 -12.66 -16.39 -6.79
CA LYS A 140 -12.84 -14.93 -6.95
C LYS A 140 -11.67 -14.35 -7.74
N GLN A 141 -11.95 -13.36 -8.59
CA GLN A 141 -10.91 -12.53 -9.20
C GLN A 141 -10.67 -11.30 -8.34
N ILE A 142 -9.41 -11.07 -7.99
CA ILE A 142 -8.95 -9.90 -7.24
C ILE A 142 -8.22 -8.98 -8.21
N ASN A 143 -8.74 -7.77 -8.36
CA ASN A 143 -8.20 -6.76 -9.26
C ASN A 143 -7.07 -5.99 -8.56
N ALA A 144 -5.82 -6.37 -8.82
CA ALA A 144 -4.62 -5.77 -8.26
C ALA A 144 -3.87 -4.89 -9.29
N GLY A 145 -2.62 -4.53 -9.00
CA GLY A 145 -1.82 -3.63 -9.84
C GLY A 145 -2.48 -2.26 -9.95
N GLY A 146 -2.64 -1.76 -11.18
CA GLY A 146 -3.38 -0.53 -11.49
C GLY A 146 -4.85 -0.48 -11.06
N ASN A 147 -5.44 -1.58 -10.58
CA ASN A 147 -6.79 -1.57 -10.03
C ASN A 147 -6.83 -1.47 -8.50
N ALA A 148 -5.68 -1.45 -7.82
CA ALA A 148 -5.64 -1.29 -6.37
C ALA A 148 -6.10 0.11 -5.91
N ASP A 149 -6.71 0.15 -4.72
CA ASP A 149 -7.15 1.38 -4.04
C ASP A 149 -5.99 2.09 -3.33
N LEU A 150 -5.04 1.30 -2.82
CA LEU A 150 -3.83 1.75 -2.17
C LEU A 150 -2.63 0.98 -2.72
N VAL A 151 -1.63 1.72 -3.23
CA VAL A 151 -0.34 1.16 -3.66
C VAL A 151 0.75 1.61 -2.70
N VAL A 152 1.56 0.68 -2.19
CA VAL A 152 2.60 0.96 -1.19
C VAL A 152 3.95 0.51 -1.71
N TYR A 153 4.94 1.40 -1.67
CA TYR A 153 6.35 1.07 -1.90
C TYR A 153 7.10 0.99 -0.57
N ILE A 154 7.91 -0.05 -0.40
CA ILE A 154 8.79 -0.25 0.76
C ILE A 154 10.20 -0.56 0.26
N GLY A 155 11.20 0.14 0.79
CA GLY A 155 12.59 -0.23 0.62
C GLY A 155 13.52 0.98 0.49
N HIS A 156 14.63 0.78 -0.22
CA HIS A 156 15.55 1.86 -0.54
C HIS A 156 14.92 2.85 -1.53
N ASN A 157 15.38 4.11 -1.54
CA ASN A 157 14.90 5.11 -2.48
C ASN A 157 15.83 5.18 -3.71
N ALA A 158 15.56 4.38 -4.74
CA ALA A 158 16.34 4.41 -5.99
C ALA A 158 16.32 5.78 -6.70
N LEU A 159 15.25 6.58 -6.52
CA LEU A 159 15.17 7.91 -7.09
C LEU A 159 16.18 8.91 -6.47
N MET A 160 16.80 8.55 -5.34
CA MET A 160 17.95 9.30 -4.80
C MET A 160 19.24 9.10 -5.61
N GLU A 161 19.37 7.98 -6.31
CA GLU A 161 20.56 7.63 -7.10
C GLU A 161 20.39 8.04 -8.56
N THR A 162 19.20 7.82 -9.13
CA THR A 162 18.90 8.22 -10.51
C THR A 162 17.58 8.97 -10.58
N SER A 163 17.58 10.18 -11.17
CA SER A 163 16.35 10.97 -11.37
C SER A 163 15.61 10.58 -12.67
N SER A 164 15.71 9.32 -13.09
CA SER A 164 15.37 8.83 -14.44
C SER A 164 13.87 8.70 -14.70
N TRP A 165 13.01 8.84 -13.68
CA TRP A 165 11.55 8.75 -13.80
C TRP A 165 10.97 9.62 -14.94
N ARG A 166 11.60 10.76 -15.24
CA ARG A 166 11.15 11.67 -16.32
C ARG A 166 11.22 11.05 -17.71
N SER A 167 12.17 10.17 -17.95
CA SER A 167 12.31 9.51 -19.26
C SER A 167 11.23 8.46 -19.51
N TYR A 168 10.60 7.94 -18.44
CA TYR A 168 9.60 6.88 -18.50
C TYR A 168 8.15 7.38 -18.37
N LEU A 169 7.92 8.62 -17.93
CA LEU A 169 6.59 9.21 -17.82
C LEU A 169 6.27 10.13 -19.00
N PRO A 170 5.61 9.62 -20.07
CA PRO A 170 5.24 10.46 -21.20
C PRO A 170 4.19 11.49 -20.77
N GLY A 171 4.19 12.66 -21.42
CA GLY A 171 3.24 13.74 -21.08
C GLY A 171 1.76 13.35 -21.20
N SER A 172 1.45 12.27 -21.92
CA SER A 172 0.10 11.68 -22.00
C SER A 172 -0.39 11.08 -20.68
N TRP A 173 0.50 10.80 -19.72
CA TRP A 173 0.15 10.25 -18.40
C TRP A 173 -0.20 11.32 -17.37
N ARG A 174 -0.06 12.61 -17.71
CA ARG A 174 -0.49 13.70 -16.83
C ARG A 174 -1.97 13.54 -16.52
N TRP A 175 -2.35 13.53 -15.25
CA TRP A 175 -3.76 13.35 -14.88
C TRP A 175 -4.70 14.38 -15.53
N ILE A 176 -4.20 15.59 -15.82
CA ILE A 176 -4.99 16.64 -16.48
C ILE A 176 -5.37 16.33 -17.94
N THR A 177 -4.73 15.35 -18.58
CA THR A 177 -5.09 14.89 -19.94
C THR A 177 -6.22 13.86 -19.93
N LEU A 178 -6.56 13.32 -18.75
CA LEU A 178 -7.62 12.32 -18.59
C LEU A 178 -9.01 12.95 -18.68
N SER A 179 -10.03 12.14 -19.02
CA SER A 179 -11.43 12.57 -18.93
C SER A 179 -11.82 12.90 -17.47
N LYS A 180 -12.88 13.68 -17.25
CA LYS A 180 -13.32 14.06 -15.88
C LYS A 180 -13.53 12.84 -14.97
N THR A 181 -14.23 11.81 -15.47
CA THR A 181 -14.46 10.56 -14.73
C THR A 181 -13.15 9.82 -14.41
N GLN A 182 -12.19 9.83 -15.34
CA GLN A 182 -10.87 9.24 -15.10
C GLN A 182 -10.06 10.05 -14.09
N GLN A 183 -10.17 11.38 -14.09
CA GLN A 183 -9.53 12.24 -13.09
C GLN A 183 -10.09 11.99 -11.68
N GLU A 184 -11.41 11.84 -11.55
CA GLU A 184 -12.05 11.50 -10.27
C GLU A 184 -11.56 10.15 -9.75
N LYS A 185 -11.54 9.12 -10.61
CA LYS A 185 -10.96 7.81 -10.27
C LYS A 185 -9.48 7.90 -9.90
N GLN A 186 -8.71 8.72 -10.61
CA GLN A 186 -7.29 8.88 -10.32
C GLN A 186 -7.06 9.54 -8.97
N LYS A 187 -7.85 10.56 -8.64
CA LYS A 187 -7.82 11.25 -7.34
C LYS A 187 -8.36 10.39 -6.21
N SER A 188 -9.17 9.35 -6.46
CA SER A 188 -9.61 8.46 -5.38
C SER A 188 -8.54 7.44 -4.96
N ARG A 189 -7.44 7.32 -5.71
CA ARG A 189 -6.33 6.40 -5.42
C ARG A 189 -5.37 7.00 -4.41
N TYR A 190 -4.87 6.14 -3.54
CA TYR A 190 -3.83 6.48 -2.58
C TYR A 190 -2.51 5.79 -2.92
N ALA A 191 -1.42 6.48 -2.64
CA ALA A 191 -0.08 5.88 -2.65
C ALA A 191 0.68 6.20 -1.37
N ALA A 192 1.51 5.26 -0.91
CA ALA A 192 2.40 5.46 0.21
C ALA A 192 3.82 4.98 -0.12
N VAL A 193 4.83 5.70 0.37
CA VAL A 193 6.23 5.39 0.09
C VAL A 193 7.05 5.42 1.38
N PHE A 194 7.42 4.23 1.86
CA PHE A 194 8.33 4.02 2.99
C PHE A 194 9.74 3.78 2.46
N ALA A 195 10.42 4.88 2.21
CA ALA A 195 11.82 4.93 1.79
C ALA A 195 12.45 6.23 2.28
N CYS A 196 13.76 6.39 2.27
CA CYS A 196 14.42 7.61 2.74
C CYS A 196 14.05 8.84 1.88
N LYS A 197 13.67 9.96 2.51
CA LYS A 197 13.36 11.25 1.84
C LYS A 197 12.33 11.11 0.71
N SER A 198 11.38 10.19 0.82
CA SER A 198 10.50 9.84 -0.30
C SER A 198 9.64 11.02 -0.77
N GLN A 199 9.30 11.99 0.10
CA GLN A 199 8.56 13.19 -0.31
C GLN A 199 9.25 13.92 -1.45
N LYS A 200 10.52 14.29 -1.27
CA LYS A 200 11.28 15.04 -2.27
C LYS A 200 11.34 14.33 -3.63
N TYR A 201 11.54 13.02 -3.63
CA TYR A 201 11.87 12.28 -4.85
C TYR A 201 10.65 11.67 -5.54
N PHE A 202 9.61 11.29 -4.79
CA PHE A 202 8.37 10.73 -5.34
C PHE A 202 7.29 11.80 -5.57
N THR A 203 7.40 13.02 -5.02
CA THR A 203 6.48 14.12 -5.36
C THR A 203 6.37 14.34 -6.87
N PRO A 204 7.48 14.50 -7.63
CA PRO A 204 7.37 14.78 -9.05
C PRO A 204 6.59 13.73 -9.86
N PRO A 205 6.86 12.41 -9.80
CA PRO A 205 6.05 11.43 -10.51
C PRO A 205 4.62 11.32 -9.97
N LEU A 206 4.41 11.30 -8.65
CA LEU A 206 3.06 11.09 -8.10
C LEU A 206 2.11 12.28 -8.31
N SER A 207 2.61 13.51 -8.18
CA SER A 207 1.81 14.72 -8.46
C SER A 207 1.49 14.86 -9.95
N HIS A 208 2.41 14.45 -10.83
CA HIS A 208 2.17 14.38 -12.27
C HIS A 208 1.03 13.43 -12.62
N LEU A 209 0.89 12.33 -11.86
CA LEU A 209 -0.18 11.34 -11.99
C LEU A 209 -1.45 11.69 -11.21
N GLY A 210 -1.50 12.82 -10.50
CA GLY A 210 -2.69 13.26 -9.76
C GLY A 210 -3.07 12.35 -8.58
N ILE A 211 -2.08 11.66 -8.01
CA ILE A 211 -2.27 10.73 -6.89
C ILE A 211 -2.37 11.45 -5.56
N ASN A 212 -3.16 10.90 -4.64
CA ASN A 212 -3.17 11.37 -3.26
C ASN A 212 -2.12 10.62 -2.44
N PRO A 213 -1.07 11.31 -1.95
CA PRO A 213 -0.11 10.68 -1.07
C PRO A 213 -0.76 10.44 0.30
N LEU A 214 -0.69 9.21 0.78
CA LEU A 214 -1.16 8.82 2.10
C LEU A 214 -0.05 9.00 3.13
N ILE A 215 1.15 8.50 2.83
CA ILE A 215 2.37 8.71 3.61
C ILE A 215 3.57 8.83 2.67
N LEU A 216 4.37 9.87 2.90
CA LEU A 216 5.73 10.05 2.38
C LEU A 216 6.66 10.36 3.56
N THR A 217 7.97 10.35 3.33
CA THR A 217 8.98 10.62 4.37
C THR A 217 9.84 11.84 4.02
N LEU A 218 10.21 12.58 5.05
CA LEU A 218 11.01 13.82 4.95
C LEU A 218 12.51 13.54 5.14
N HIS A 219 12.84 12.52 5.92
CA HIS A 219 14.21 12.21 6.35
C HIS A 219 14.60 10.75 6.05
N ARG A 220 15.81 10.39 6.46
CA ARG A 220 16.22 8.98 6.49
C ARG A 220 15.45 8.26 7.60
N MET A 221 15.02 7.04 7.34
CA MET A 221 14.22 6.25 8.27
C MET A 221 14.35 4.76 7.94
N ALA A 222 14.04 3.89 8.90
CA ALA A 222 14.00 2.43 8.71
C ALA A 222 12.63 1.99 8.18
N PRO A 223 12.49 1.52 6.92
CA PRO A 223 11.19 1.22 6.31
C PRO A 223 10.65 -0.14 6.76
N GLU A 224 10.31 -0.22 8.05
CA GLU A 224 9.87 -1.44 8.73
C GLU A 224 8.34 -1.50 8.87
N ALA A 225 7.80 -2.72 8.90
CA ALA A 225 6.40 -3.00 8.66
C ALA A 225 5.41 -2.46 9.71
N TYR A 226 5.86 -2.17 10.94
CA TYR A 226 4.98 -1.63 11.98
C TYR A 226 4.37 -0.28 11.59
N SER A 227 5.09 0.55 10.84
CA SER A 227 4.59 1.84 10.37
C SER A 227 3.60 1.67 9.23
N ILE A 228 3.86 0.70 8.34
CA ILE A 228 2.96 0.35 7.23
C ILE A 228 1.66 -0.26 7.77
N HIS A 229 1.75 -1.12 8.78
CA HIS A 229 0.61 -1.72 9.45
C HIS A 229 -0.28 -0.67 10.12
N ALA A 230 0.32 0.26 10.87
CA ALA A 230 -0.42 1.39 11.47
C ALA A 230 -1.12 2.25 10.41
N MET A 231 -0.46 2.52 9.28
CA MET A 231 -1.07 3.25 8.16
C MET A 231 -2.25 2.50 7.56
N ILE A 232 -2.09 1.19 7.28
CA ILE A 232 -3.12 0.38 6.64
C ILE A 232 -4.36 0.29 7.53
N ASN A 233 -4.20 0.01 8.82
CA ASN A 233 -5.34 -0.08 9.74
C ASN A 233 -6.09 1.26 9.82
N SER A 234 -5.35 2.36 10.00
CA SER A 234 -5.92 3.71 10.05
C SER A 234 -6.65 4.11 8.75
N TRP A 235 -6.10 3.73 7.59
CA TRP A 235 -6.74 3.96 6.29
C TRP A 235 -8.01 3.11 6.09
N LEU A 236 -8.00 1.85 6.54
CA LEU A 236 -9.18 0.98 6.49
C LEU A 236 -10.30 1.48 7.42
N ASP A 237 -9.93 2.06 8.57
CA ASP A 237 -10.85 2.68 9.51
C ASP A 237 -11.42 4.04 9.02
N GLY A 238 -10.96 4.53 7.86
CA GLY A 238 -11.43 5.77 7.26
C GLY A 238 -10.97 7.02 7.99
N GLU A 239 -9.87 6.94 8.73
CA GLU A 239 -9.34 8.05 9.51
C GLU A 239 -8.76 9.16 8.63
N SER A 240 -8.66 10.37 9.18
CA SER A 240 -8.09 11.51 8.48
C SER A 240 -6.59 11.32 8.21
N LYS A 241 -6.06 12.02 7.21
CA LYS A 241 -4.62 12.02 6.91
C LYS A 241 -3.76 12.41 8.13
N ASP A 242 -4.22 13.34 8.94
CA ASP A 242 -3.51 13.76 10.16
C ASP A 242 -3.46 12.66 11.21
N GLU A 243 -4.56 11.94 11.41
CA GLU A 243 -4.62 10.78 12.32
C GLU A 243 -3.75 9.62 11.81
N ILE A 244 -3.82 9.33 10.51
CA ILE A 244 -2.94 8.33 9.86
C ILE A 244 -1.47 8.68 10.11
N ARG A 245 -1.08 9.94 9.87
CA ARG A 245 0.28 10.41 10.12
C ARG A 245 0.69 10.27 11.58
N LEU A 246 -0.19 10.63 12.51
CA LEU A 246 0.08 10.50 13.94
C LEU A 246 0.29 9.04 14.35
N LYS A 247 -0.57 8.12 13.93
CA LYS A 247 -0.45 6.68 14.24
C LYS A 247 0.81 6.06 13.64
N VAL A 248 1.13 6.40 12.39
CA VAL A 248 2.37 5.97 11.72
C VAL A 248 3.61 6.45 12.45
N ALA A 249 3.63 7.73 12.83
CA ALA A 249 4.73 8.35 13.57
C ALA A 249 4.87 7.77 14.98
N SER A 250 3.75 7.44 15.63
CA SER A 250 3.71 6.86 16.97
C SER A 250 4.20 5.42 16.97
N ALA A 251 3.75 4.61 16.00
CA ALA A 251 4.26 3.25 15.78
C ALA A 251 5.77 3.29 15.50
N TYR A 252 6.23 4.21 14.66
CA TYR A 252 7.66 4.38 14.41
C TYR A 252 8.44 4.69 15.69
N SER A 253 7.99 5.66 16.47
CA SER A 253 8.64 6.03 17.73
C SER A 253 8.71 4.90 18.74
N GLN A 254 7.66 4.08 18.85
CA GLN A 254 7.65 2.93 19.76
C GLN A 254 8.80 1.95 19.46
N TYR A 255 8.98 1.58 18.19
CA TYR A 255 10.01 0.61 17.79
C TYR A 255 11.41 1.23 17.76
N GLN A 256 11.51 2.51 17.41
CA GLN A 256 12.77 3.26 17.38
C GLN A 256 13.14 3.85 18.75
N LYS A 257 12.36 3.56 19.80
CA LYS A 257 12.58 3.99 21.20
C LYS A 257 12.69 5.51 21.35
N LEU A 258 11.86 6.25 20.63
CA LEU A 258 11.74 7.70 20.73
C LEU A 258 10.66 8.07 21.75
N SER A 259 10.88 9.15 22.50
CA SER A 259 9.96 9.60 23.56
C SER A 259 8.69 10.29 23.06
N GLN A 260 8.68 10.75 21.81
CA GLN A 260 7.56 11.46 21.18
C GLN A 260 7.29 10.89 19.78
N PRO A 261 6.05 10.99 19.26
CA PRO A 261 5.74 10.60 17.89
C PRO A 261 6.67 11.30 16.88
N ALA A 262 7.26 10.53 15.96
CA ALA A 262 8.23 11.02 14.98
C ALA A 262 7.57 11.77 13.81
N LEU A 263 6.70 12.73 14.09
CA LEU A 263 5.92 13.48 13.10
C LEU A 263 6.80 14.20 12.08
N HIS A 264 8.01 14.59 12.47
CA HIS A 264 8.99 15.23 11.59
C HIS A 264 9.53 14.28 10.50
N ILE A 265 9.34 12.96 10.63
CA ILE A 265 9.75 11.97 9.62
C ILE A 265 8.70 11.80 8.54
N PHE A 266 7.42 11.93 8.87
CA PHE A 266 6.30 11.55 7.99
C PHE A 266 5.48 12.76 7.55
N THR A 267 4.93 12.69 6.34
CA THR A 267 4.06 13.73 5.77
C THR A 267 3.00 13.09 4.88
N THR A 268 1.85 13.75 4.76
CA THR A 268 0.74 13.36 3.87
C THR A 268 0.62 14.27 2.65
N GLU A 269 1.58 15.17 2.48
CA GLU A 269 1.59 16.22 1.47
C GLU A 269 2.84 16.12 0.59
N TYR A 270 2.73 16.63 -0.63
CA TYR A 270 3.87 16.77 -1.52
C TYR A 270 4.83 17.88 -1.06
N SER A 271 6.08 17.84 -1.53
CA SER A 271 6.98 18.98 -1.36
C SER A 271 6.43 20.18 -2.13
N GLN A 272 6.40 21.35 -1.48
CA GLN A 272 6.10 22.63 -2.11
C GLN A 272 7.21 23.05 -3.08
#